data_AF-A0AAP5ICR0-F1
#
_entry.id   AF-A0AAP5ICR0-F1
#
_cell.length_a   1.000
_cell.length_b   1.000
_cell.length_c   1.000
_cell.angle_alpha   90.00
_cell.angle_beta   90.00
_cell.angle_gamma   90.00
#
_symmetry.space_group_name_H-M   'P 1'
#
loop_
_entity.id
_entity.type
_entity.pdbx_description
1 polymer ?
#
loop_
_entity_poly.entity_id
_entity_poly.type
_entity_poly.pdbx_seq_one_letter_code
_entity_poly.pdbx_strand_id
1 'polypeptide(L)'
;MSNSIIATRRSQLESAVGILIHNFSKQDPLLLAQEITTYFIEQFHDPDRAIANPWCIEDVKLVREELTDVQAYEVLQEVIFNYDAVIGINWDVIASETEELFPSKPVFKLST
;
A
#
# COMPACT_ATOMS: atom_id res chain seq x y z
N MET A 1 9.55 -33.10 5.39
CA MET A 1 9.70 -32.33 4.12
C MET A 1 9.36 -30.84 4.30
N SER A 2 8.25 -30.50 4.97
CA SER A 2 7.77 -29.12 5.20
C SER A 2 8.75 -28.19 5.94
N ASN A 3 9.46 -28.65 6.98
CA ASN A 3 10.39 -27.80 7.74
C ASN A 3 11.64 -27.37 6.95
N SER A 4 12.05 -28.15 5.95
CA SER A 4 13.20 -27.83 5.10
C SER A 4 12.87 -26.67 4.15
N ILE A 5 11.67 -26.63 3.59
CA ILE A 5 11.23 -25.57 2.67
C ILE A 5 11.09 -24.23 3.41
N ILE A 6 10.54 -24.25 4.63
CA ILE A 6 10.38 -23.05 5.46
C ILE A 6 11.75 -22.47 5.85
N ALA A 7 12.70 -23.32 6.22
CA ALA A 7 14.06 -22.90 6.58
C ALA A 7 14.81 -22.30 5.38
N THR A 8 14.69 -22.91 4.20
CA THR A 8 15.31 -22.40 2.96
C THR A 8 14.74 -21.05 2.56
N ARG A 9 13.40 -20.88 2.59
CA ARG A 9 12.76 -19.60 2.27
C ARG A 9 13.14 -18.48 3.26
N ARG A 10 13.25 -18.80 4.55
CA ARG A 10 13.72 -17.84 5.58
C ARG A 10 15.16 -17.39 5.33
N SER A 11 16.07 -18.31 5.01
CA SER A 11 17.46 -17.97 4.73
C SER A 11 17.61 -17.10 3.47
N GLN A 12 16.82 -17.37 2.43
CA GLN A 12 16.76 -16.53 1.21
C GLN A 12 16.22 -15.13 1.54
N LEU A 13 15.22 -15.02 2.41
CA LEU A 13 14.67 -13.76 2.89
C LEU A 13 15.73 -12.90 3.57
N GLU A 14 16.44 -13.47 4.55
CA GLU A 14 17.47 -12.75 5.31
C GLU A 14 18.60 -12.25 4.42
N SER A 15 18.96 -13.02 3.39
CA SER A 15 19.97 -12.63 2.40
C SER A 15 19.47 -11.50 1.49
N ALA A 16 18.24 -11.59 0.97
CA ALA A 16 17.66 -10.56 0.12
C ALA A 16 17.43 -9.23 0.86
N VAL A 17 16.88 -9.29 2.08
CA VAL A 17 16.71 -8.13 2.96
C VAL A 17 18.06 -7.51 3.31
N GLY A 18 19.08 -8.31 3.59
CA GLY A 18 20.44 -7.83 3.83
C GLY A 18 21.03 -7.08 2.63
N ILE A 19 20.81 -7.58 1.40
CA ILE A 19 21.26 -6.93 0.16
C ILE A 19 20.49 -5.64 -0.10
N LEU A 20 19.17 -5.64 0.08
CA LEU A 20 18.32 -4.45 -0.07
C LEU A 20 18.66 -3.38 0.99
N ILE A 21 18.88 -3.74 2.25
CA ILE A 21 19.28 -2.75 3.27
C ILE A 21 20.68 -2.19 2.99
N HIS A 22 21.63 -3.03 2.57
CA HIS A 22 23.01 -2.62 2.30
C HIS A 22 23.13 -1.71 1.07
N ASN A 23 22.42 -2.04 -0.02
CA ASN A 23 22.53 -1.29 -1.28
C ASN A 23 21.82 0.07 -1.23
N PHE A 24 20.85 0.25 -0.34
CA PHE A 24 19.99 1.43 -0.33
C PHE A 24 20.34 2.47 0.73
N SER A 25 21.49 2.34 1.42
CA SER A 25 22.00 3.35 2.36
C SER A 25 22.28 4.73 1.72
N LYS A 26 21.98 4.93 0.43
CA LYS A 26 22.23 6.14 -0.35
C LYS A 26 21.04 6.59 -1.23
N GLN A 27 19.87 5.95 -1.13
CA GLN A 27 18.69 6.29 -1.94
C GLN A 27 17.48 6.72 -1.09
N ASP A 28 16.48 7.30 -1.75
CA ASP A 28 15.23 7.78 -1.15
C ASP A 28 14.57 6.66 -0.32
N PRO A 29 14.37 6.86 1.01
CA PRO A 29 13.75 5.86 1.88
C PRO A 29 12.35 5.41 1.46
N LEU A 30 11.59 6.25 0.75
CA LEU A 30 10.24 5.91 0.28
C LEU A 30 10.28 4.93 -0.89
N LEU A 31 11.20 5.13 -1.83
CA LEU A 31 11.41 4.19 -2.95
C LEU A 31 11.84 2.81 -2.43
N LEU A 32 12.72 2.80 -1.41
CA LEU A 32 13.13 1.56 -0.75
C LEU A 32 11.94 0.80 -0.14
N ALA A 33 11.00 1.50 0.51
CA ALA A 33 9.84 0.86 1.12
C ALA A 33 8.89 0.22 0.08
N GLN A 34 8.67 0.90 -1.05
CA GLN A 34 7.85 0.39 -2.15
C GLN A 34 8.51 -0.80 -2.86
N GLU A 35 9.81 -0.72 -3.14
CA GLU A 35 10.55 -1.80 -3.80
C GLU A 35 10.67 -3.04 -2.90
N ILE A 36 10.91 -2.84 -1.59
CA ILE A 36 10.86 -3.93 -0.61
C ILE A 36 9.46 -4.55 -0.60
N THR A 37 8.40 -3.74 -0.50
CA THR A 37 7.02 -4.26 -0.43
C THR A 37 6.66 -5.08 -1.66
N THR A 38 7.00 -4.58 -2.85
CA THR A 38 6.77 -5.28 -4.12
C THR A 38 7.58 -6.57 -4.20
N TYR A 39 8.87 -6.52 -3.86
CA TYR A 39 9.72 -7.72 -3.82
C TYR A 39 9.16 -8.78 -2.88
N PHE A 40 8.73 -8.39 -1.68
CA PHE A 40 8.11 -9.31 -0.73
C PHE A 40 6.82 -9.92 -1.30
N ILE A 41 5.97 -9.11 -1.91
CA ILE A 41 4.75 -9.62 -2.54
C ILE A 41 5.12 -10.66 -3.61
N GLU A 42 5.97 -10.31 -4.57
CA GLU A 42 6.39 -11.20 -5.65
C GLU A 42 7.01 -12.52 -5.16
N GLN A 43 7.82 -12.49 -4.09
CA GLN A 43 8.50 -13.68 -3.59
C GLN A 43 7.65 -14.55 -2.65
N PHE A 44 6.67 -13.96 -1.93
CA PHE A 44 5.93 -14.66 -0.88
C PHE A 44 4.47 -14.94 -1.20
N HIS A 45 3.87 -14.28 -2.20
CA HIS A 45 2.59 -14.73 -2.71
C HIS A 45 2.75 -16.02 -3.51
N ASP A 46 1.73 -16.88 -3.48
CA ASP A 46 1.64 -18.03 -4.37
C ASP A 46 0.92 -17.55 -5.64
N PRO A 47 1.63 -17.34 -6.76
CA PRO A 47 1.04 -16.75 -7.97
C PRO A 47 -0.05 -17.63 -8.59
N ASP A 48 -0.07 -18.93 -8.30
CA ASP A 48 -1.11 -19.85 -8.78
C ASP A 48 -2.36 -19.82 -7.89
N ARG A 49 -2.32 -19.14 -6.74
CA ARG A 49 -3.38 -19.20 -5.71
C ARG A 49 -3.81 -17.84 -5.17
N ALA A 50 -3.05 -16.79 -5.40
CA ALA A 50 -3.32 -15.46 -4.87
C ALA A 50 -2.91 -14.37 -5.86
N ILE A 51 -3.62 -13.25 -5.80
CA ILE A 51 -3.21 -11.98 -6.39
C ILE A 51 -2.97 -11.03 -5.22
N ALA A 52 -1.89 -10.26 -5.30
CA ALA A 52 -1.58 -9.24 -4.31
C ALA A 52 -1.17 -7.96 -5.05
N ASN A 53 -1.90 -6.88 -4.79
CA ASN A 53 -1.62 -5.55 -5.33
C ASN A 53 -1.59 -4.55 -4.17
N PRO A 54 -0.44 -3.91 -3.88
CA PRO A 54 -0.39 -2.91 -2.84
C PRO A 54 -1.15 -1.65 -3.28
N TRP A 55 -1.81 -1.01 -2.31
CA TRP A 55 -2.37 0.34 -2.45
C TRP A 55 -1.52 1.30 -1.61
N CYS A 56 -1.14 2.45 -2.16
CA CYS A 56 -0.22 3.39 -1.55
C CYS A 56 -0.80 4.82 -1.46
N ILE A 57 -0.07 5.72 -0.80
CA ILE A 57 -0.53 7.10 -0.58
C ILE A 57 -0.72 7.85 -1.90
N GLU A 58 0.03 7.48 -2.94
CA GLU A 58 -0.13 8.01 -4.29
C GLU A 58 -1.51 7.66 -4.86
N ASP A 59 -2.05 6.46 -4.60
CA ASP A 59 -3.40 6.08 -5.04
C ASP A 59 -4.49 6.93 -4.38
N VAL A 60 -4.30 7.29 -3.11
CA VAL A 60 -5.21 8.22 -2.40
C VAL A 60 -5.12 9.61 -3.01
N LYS A 61 -3.91 10.08 -3.32
CA LYS A 61 -3.68 11.39 -3.92
C LYS A 61 -4.19 11.51 -5.36
N LEU A 62 -4.39 10.41 -6.07
CA LEU A 62 -5.11 10.42 -7.35
C LEU A 62 -6.59 10.85 -7.17
N VAL A 63 -7.16 10.61 -6.00
CA VAL A 63 -8.54 10.99 -5.66
C VAL A 63 -8.57 12.37 -4.99
N ARG A 64 -7.62 12.66 -4.10
CA ARG A 64 -7.53 13.90 -3.31
C ARG A 64 -6.09 14.42 -3.25
N GLU A 65 -5.69 15.18 -4.28
CA GLU A 65 -4.31 15.66 -4.45
C GLU A 65 -3.83 16.58 -3.31
N GLU A 66 -4.74 17.22 -2.60
CA GLU A 66 -4.45 18.21 -1.57
C GLU A 66 -4.14 17.61 -0.19
N LEU A 67 -4.38 16.31 0.01
CA LEU A 67 -4.08 15.64 1.26
C LEU A 67 -2.56 15.49 1.45
N THR A 68 -2.10 15.71 2.68
CA THR A 68 -0.72 15.41 3.07
C THR A 68 -0.48 13.90 3.08
N ASP A 69 0.79 13.46 3.00
CA ASP A 69 1.15 12.03 3.05
C ASP A 69 0.61 11.34 4.30
N VAL A 70 0.60 12.06 5.43
CA VAL A 70 0.05 11.57 6.70
C VAL A 70 -1.45 11.34 6.59
N GLN A 71 -2.20 12.31 6.06
CA GLN A 71 -3.65 12.18 5.88
C GLN A 71 -3.99 11.11 4.84
N ALA A 72 -3.22 11.01 3.76
CA ALA A 72 -3.39 9.96 2.75
C ALA A 72 -3.14 8.57 3.37
N TYR A 73 -2.17 8.44 4.27
CA TYR A 73 -1.95 7.20 4.99
C TYR A 73 -3.06 6.89 5.99
N GLU A 74 -3.60 7.89 6.69
CA GLU A 74 -4.78 7.73 7.57
C GLU A 74 -5.99 7.19 6.79
N VAL A 75 -6.21 7.67 5.55
CA VAL A 75 -7.24 7.10 4.65
C VAL A 75 -7.00 5.62 4.39
N LEU A 76 -5.77 5.22 4.04
CA LEU A 76 -5.48 3.79 3.79
C LEU A 76 -5.71 2.93 5.04
N GLN A 77 -5.47 3.48 6.24
CA GLN A 77 -5.75 2.80 7.50
C GLN A 77 -7.26 2.60 7.71
N GLU A 78 -8.10 3.58 7.38
CA GLU A 78 -9.56 3.39 7.44
C GLU A 78 -10.08 2.45 6.37
N VAL A 79 -9.55 2.50 5.14
CA VAL A 79 -9.91 1.56 4.05
C VAL A 79 -9.70 0.11 4.49
N ILE A 80 -8.58 -0.21 5.15
CA ILE A 80 -8.33 -1.57 5.63
C ILE A 80 -9.14 -1.90 6.90
N PHE A 81 -9.39 -0.91 7.76
CA PHE A 81 -10.22 -1.10 8.95
C PHE A 81 -11.68 -1.43 8.59
N ASN A 82 -12.21 -0.77 7.57
CA ASN A 82 -13.57 -0.94 7.05
C ASN A 82 -13.65 -1.94 5.87
N TYR A 83 -12.64 -2.80 5.69
CA TYR A 83 -12.56 -3.68 4.53
C TYR A 83 -13.76 -4.64 4.42
N ASP A 84 -14.50 -4.50 3.31
CA ASP A 84 -15.54 -5.44 2.90
C ASP A 84 -15.05 -6.30 1.72
N ALA A 85 -14.91 -7.61 1.96
CA ALA A 85 -14.47 -8.56 0.95
C ALA A 85 -15.44 -8.75 -0.23
N VAL A 86 -16.71 -8.34 -0.09
CA VAL A 86 -17.70 -8.35 -1.19
C VAL A 86 -17.42 -7.21 -2.18
N ILE A 87 -16.89 -6.08 -1.69
CA ILE A 87 -16.60 -4.88 -2.49
C ILE A 87 -15.15 -4.87 -2.96
N GLY A 88 -14.22 -5.27 -2.09
CA GLY A 88 -12.78 -5.13 -2.29
C GLY A 88 -12.30 -3.67 -2.15
N ILE A 89 -10.99 -3.45 -2.30
CA ILE A 89 -10.41 -2.10 -2.34
C ILE A 89 -10.37 -1.61 -3.79
N ASN A 90 -10.89 -0.42 -4.03
CA ASN A 90 -10.83 0.30 -5.30
C ASN A 90 -10.86 1.82 -5.06
N TRP A 91 -10.72 2.63 -6.12
CA TRP A 91 -10.71 4.09 -6.00
C TRP A 91 -12.01 4.69 -5.45
N ASP A 92 -13.17 4.07 -5.65
CA ASP A 92 -14.44 4.56 -5.10
C ASP A 92 -14.51 4.34 -3.58
N VAL A 93 -13.99 3.21 -3.09
CA VAL A 93 -13.84 2.95 -1.65
C VAL A 93 -12.90 3.97 -1.03
N ILE A 94 -11.75 4.23 -1.66
CA ILE A 94 -10.82 5.29 -1.22
C ILE A 94 -11.53 6.65 -1.20
N ALA A 95 -12.28 7.00 -2.25
CA ALA A 95 -13.00 8.26 -2.31
C ALA A 95 -14.01 8.41 -1.16
N SER A 96 -14.75 7.34 -0.87
CA SER A 96 -15.70 7.30 0.25
C SER A 96 -15.00 7.59 1.58
N GLU A 97 -13.92 6.87 1.89
CA GLU A 97 -13.16 7.08 3.14
C GLU A 97 -12.49 8.47 3.18
N THR A 98 -12.02 9.00 2.04
CA THR A 98 -11.46 10.36 1.99
C THR A 98 -12.50 11.44 2.32
N GLU A 99 -13.75 11.25 1.88
CA GLU A 99 -14.82 12.21 2.16
C GLU A 99 -15.32 12.09 3.60
N GLU A 100 -15.36 10.89 4.16
CA GLU A 100 -15.72 10.67 5.57
C GLU A 100 -14.68 11.30 6.53
N LEU A 101 -13.38 11.06 6.28
CA LEU A 101 -12.31 11.60 7.13
C LEU A 101 -12.00 13.07 6.89
N PHE A 102 -12.01 13.49 5.62
CA PHE A 102 -11.62 14.84 5.21
C PHE A 102 -12.67 15.46 4.28
N PRO A 103 -13.87 15.79 4.81
CA PRO A 103 -14.98 16.30 4.00
C PRO A 103 -14.58 17.53 3.19
N SER A 104 -14.85 17.47 1.89
CA SER A 104 -14.59 18.60 1.01
C SER A 104 -15.59 19.72 1.31
N LYS A 105 -15.12 20.98 1.32
CA LYS A 105 -16.05 22.10 1.51
C LYS A 105 -17.02 22.12 0.32
N PRO A 106 -18.35 22.26 0.55
CA PRO A 106 -19.29 22.38 -0.54
C PRO A 106 -18.91 23.60 -1.39
N VAL A 107 -18.61 23.36 -2.66
CA VAL A 107 -18.41 24.43 -3.63
C VAL A 107 -19.77 25.00 -3.96
N PHE A 108 -20.19 26.03 -3.23
CA PHE A 108 -21.31 26.85 -3.64
C PHE A 108 -20.91 27.61 -4.90
N LYS A 109 -21.27 27.08 -6.08
CA LYS A 109 -21.24 27.87 -7.32
C LYS A 109 -22.27 28.99 -7.17
N LEU A 110 -21.81 30.18 -6.81
CA LEU A 110 -22.58 31.39 -7.04
C LEU A 110 -22.79 31.47 -8.55
N SER A 111 -24.03 31.23 -8.98
CA SER A 111 -24.47 31.46 -10.34
C SER A 111 -24.45 32.98 -10.53
N THR A 112 -23.39 33.48 -11.17
CA THR A 112 -23.39 34.80 -11.81
C THR A 112 -24.16 34.75 -13.11
#